data_AF-A0A7X5QI40-F1
#
_entry.id   AF-A0A7X5QI40-F1
#
_cell.length_a   1.000
_cell.length_b   1.000
_cell.length_c   1.000
_cell.angle_alpha   90.00
_cell.angle_beta   90.00
_cell.angle_gamma   90.00
#
_symmetry.space_group_name_H-M   'P 1'
#
loop_
_entity.id
_entity.type
_entity.pdbx_description
1 polymer ?
#
loop_
_entity_poly.entity_id
_entity_poly.type
_entity_poly.pdbx_seq_one_letter_code
_entity_poly.pdbx_strand_id
1 'polypeptide(L)'
;MPFKRQTLSELREQNRSFLQSELDDVGTLLRFSNMGVLADMDAGMAHLHYGYLDYIALQTTPFTATDEHLAGWGAMKKVFRKPANAAICNDYQFTGTESVIIPAGTILNRGDGYQYKTLYDVRIAQDGTANALITAILPDISDDATGGGSAGNADAGTVLTLDQSIAGVDVQGKAVTPIIGGADIENEDDFRSRILLAYQGLLSGGSDDDYKLWALSVPGVTRVWIRRRAMGAGTVGIYIMCDNNGKGGFPTGTDGFSSLENYG
;
A
#
# COMPACT_ATOMS: atom_id res chain seq x y z
N MET A 1 3.82 -35.97 -1.28
CA MET A 1 2.37 -35.96 -1.00
C MET A 1 2.06 -34.75 -0.13
N PRO A 2 0.97 -34.01 -0.37
CA PRO A 2 0.57 -32.92 0.52
C PRO A 2 0.29 -33.49 1.92
N PHE A 3 0.72 -32.79 2.96
CA PHE A 3 0.38 -33.15 4.34
C PHE A 3 -1.13 -33.05 4.51
N LYS A 4 -1.78 -34.15 4.89
CA LYS A 4 -3.22 -34.18 5.16
C LYS A 4 -3.43 -34.03 6.66
N ARG A 5 -3.94 -32.88 7.09
CA ARG A 5 -4.34 -32.67 8.48
C ARG A 5 -5.47 -33.64 8.84
N GLN A 6 -5.31 -34.35 9.95
CA GLN A 6 -6.38 -35.17 10.49
C GLN A 6 -7.58 -34.30 10.89
N THR A 7 -8.77 -34.78 10.59
CA THR A 7 -10.01 -34.16 11.01
C THR A 7 -10.22 -34.36 12.51
N LEU A 8 -11.04 -33.51 13.14
CA LEU A 8 -11.39 -33.66 14.55
C LEU A 8 -12.01 -35.03 14.86
N SER A 9 -12.82 -35.57 13.94
CA SER A 9 -13.42 -36.90 14.11
C SER A 9 -12.37 -38.00 14.15
N GLU A 10 -11.37 -37.96 13.25
CA GLU A 10 -10.26 -38.91 13.22
C GLU A 10 -9.41 -38.81 14.51
N LEU A 11 -9.14 -37.59 15.00
CA LEU A 11 -8.39 -37.39 16.25
C LEU A 11 -9.14 -37.91 17.48
N ARG A 12 -10.46 -37.70 17.55
CA ARG A 12 -11.30 -38.22 18.66
C ARG A 12 -11.30 -39.74 18.67
N GLU A 13 -11.43 -40.37 17.51
CA GLU A 13 -11.38 -41.82 17.39
C GLU A 13 -10.01 -42.36 17.79
N GLN A 14 -8.93 -41.76 17.29
CA GLN A 14 -7.56 -42.13 17.63
C GLN A 14 -7.28 -42.03 19.13
N ASN A 15 -7.66 -40.93 19.78
CA ASN A 15 -7.47 -40.75 21.23
C ASN A 15 -8.27 -41.77 22.05
N ARG A 16 -9.51 -42.07 21.65
CA ARG A 16 -10.32 -43.09 22.32
C ARG A 16 -9.70 -44.48 22.19
N SER A 17 -9.24 -44.85 21.00
CA SER A 17 -8.53 -46.12 20.77
C SER A 17 -7.24 -46.21 21.58
N PHE A 18 -6.47 -45.12 21.65
CA PHE A 18 -5.24 -45.05 22.43
C PHE A 18 -5.50 -45.26 23.94
N LEU A 19 -6.50 -44.59 24.51
CA LEU A 19 -6.84 -44.78 25.93
C LEU A 19 -7.31 -46.20 26.24
N GLN A 20 -8.02 -46.85 25.30
CA GLN A 20 -8.44 -48.24 25.48
C GLN A 20 -7.30 -49.25 25.35
N SER A 21 -6.24 -48.92 24.60
CA SER A 21 -5.09 -49.81 24.44
C SER A 21 -4.07 -49.68 25.57
N GLU A 22 -3.89 -48.47 26.12
CA GLU A 22 -2.84 -48.18 27.11
C GLU A 22 -3.27 -48.36 28.57
N LEU A 23 -4.57 -48.39 28.85
CA LEU A 23 -5.10 -48.49 30.20
C LEU A 23 -5.77 -49.85 30.43
N ASP A 24 -5.40 -50.49 31.53
CA ASP A 24 -5.99 -51.77 31.95
C ASP A 24 -7.47 -51.61 32.36
N ASP A 25 -8.31 -52.58 31.97
CA ASP A 25 -9.71 -52.73 32.40
C ASP A 25 -10.68 -51.55 32.11
N VAL A 26 -10.39 -50.68 31.14
CA VAL A 26 -11.23 -49.50 30.83
C VAL A 26 -12.55 -49.83 30.12
N GLY A 27 -12.64 -50.98 29.45
CA GLY A 27 -13.83 -51.40 28.70
C GLY A 27 -14.23 -50.44 27.57
N THR A 28 -15.48 -50.52 27.11
CA THR A 28 -15.99 -49.58 26.08
C THR A 28 -16.23 -48.20 26.70
N LEU A 29 -15.59 -47.17 26.14
CA LEU A 29 -15.81 -45.79 26.57
C LEU A 29 -17.26 -45.36 26.27
N LEU A 30 -18.06 -45.17 27.32
CA LEU A 30 -19.41 -44.62 27.22
C LEU A 30 -19.36 -43.17 26.76
N ARG A 31 -20.42 -42.72 26.07
CA ARG A 31 -20.53 -41.36 25.48
C ARG A 31 -20.28 -40.23 26.49
N PHE A 32 -20.67 -40.40 27.75
CA PHE A 32 -20.50 -39.40 28.82
C PHE A 32 -19.52 -39.85 29.91
N SER A 33 -18.66 -40.83 29.61
CA SER A 33 -17.60 -41.21 30.54
C SER A 33 -16.61 -40.07 30.70
N ASN A 34 -16.12 -39.83 31.92
CA ASN A 34 -15.10 -38.81 32.19
C ASN A 34 -13.87 -39.01 31.27
N MET A 35 -13.51 -40.27 31.01
CA MET A 35 -12.40 -40.63 30.12
C MET A 35 -12.70 -40.29 28.65
N GLY A 36 -13.92 -40.54 28.16
CA GLY A 36 -14.33 -40.13 26.81
C GLY A 36 -14.35 -38.61 26.63
N VAL A 37 -14.73 -37.87 27.67
CA VAL A 37 -14.67 -36.40 27.69
C VAL A 37 -13.22 -35.91 27.63
N LEU A 38 -12.30 -36.51 28.39
CA LEU A 38 -10.87 -36.18 28.34
C LEU A 38 -10.27 -36.48 26.96
N ALA A 39 -10.61 -37.61 26.35
CA ALA A 39 -10.17 -37.97 25.00
C ALA A 39 -10.60 -36.93 23.95
N ASP A 40 -11.85 -36.47 24.04
CA ASP A 40 -12.42 -35.47 23.15
C ASP A 40 -11.82 -34.08 23.39
N MET A 41 -11.54 -33.73 24.65
CA MET A 41 -10.88 -32.48 25.02
C MET A 41 -9.46 -32.41 24.45
N ASP A 42 -8.67 -33.47 24.62
CA ASP A 42 -7.31 -33.55 24.07
C ASP A 42 -7.30 -33.50 22.54
N ALA A 43 -8.22 -34.23 21.89
CA ALA A 43 -8.38 -34.17 20.43
C ALA A 43 -8.76 -32.76 19.95
N GLY A 44 -9.61 -32.05 20.71
CA GLY A 44 -9.96 -30.66 20.45
C GLY A 44 -8.75 -29.72 20.54
N MET A 45 -7.92 -29.86 21.58
CA MET A 45 -6.68 -29.09 21.76
C MET A 45 -5.67 -29.39 20.66
N ALA A 46 -5.44 -30.66 20.32
CA ALA A 46 -4.56 -31.06 19.23
C ALA A 46 -5.02 -30.48 17.88
N HIS A 47 -6.32 -30.49 17.61
CA HIS A 47 -6.89 -29.91 16.40
C HIS A 47 -6.66 -28.39 16.30
N LEU A 48 -6.79 -27.65 17.42
CA LEU A 48 -6.47 -26.23 17.48
C LEU A 48 -4.98 -25.98 17.25
N HIS A 49 -4.10 -26.75 17.89
CA HIS A 49 -2.64 -26.64 17.69
C HIS A 49 -2.25 -26.91 16.24
N TYR A 50 -2.78 -27.94 15.61
CA TYR A 50 -2.52 -28.21 14.18
C TYR A 50 -3.05 -27.10 13.28
N GLY A 51 -4.21 -26.52 13.59
CA GLY A 51 -4.72 -25.35 12.87
C GLY A 51 -3.80 -24.14 12.97
N TYR A 52 -3.26 -23.88 14.17
CA TYR A 52 -2.31 -22.78 14.37
C TYR A 52 -0.96 -23.04 13.69
N LEU A 53 -0.47 -24.28 13.69
CA LEU A 53 0.75 -24.66 12.97
C LEU A 53 0.60 -24.51 11.45
N ASP A 54 -0.57 -24.84 10.91
CA ASP A 54 -0.90 -24.65 9.50
C ASP A 54 -0.92 -23.15 9.14
N TYR A 55 -1.53 -22.31 10.00
CA TYR A 55 -1.44 -20.86 9.87
C TYR A 55 0.02 -20.37 9.86
N ILE A 56 0.84 -20.77 10.85
CA ILE A 56 2.26 -20.40 10.90
C ILE A 56 2.99 -20.83 9.62
N ALA A 57 2.73 -22.04 9.12
CA ALA A 57 3.34 -22.56 7.90
C ALA A 57 3.07 -21.63 6.70
N LEU A 58 1.84 -21.13 6.55
CA LEU A 58 1.49 -20.16 5.52
C LEU A 58 2.22 -18.82 5.69
N GLN A 59 2.51 -18.40 6.93
CA GLN A 59 3.24 -17.14 7.18
C GLN A 59 4.77 -17.26 6.94
N THR A 60 5.30 -18.47 6.81
CA THR A 60 6.75 -18.70 6.64
C THR A 60 7.31 -18.33 5.26
N THR A 61 6.46 -18.01 4.28
CA THR A 61 6.93 -17.63 2.94
C THR A 61 6.24 -16.36 2.43
N PRO A 62 6.94 -15.50 1.67
CA PRO A 62 6.39 -14.22 1.22
C PRO A 62 5.24 -14.36 0.21
N PHE A 63 5.09 -15.52 -0.45
CA PHE A 63 4.01 -15.72 -1.43
C PHE A 63 2.71 -16.23 -0.79
N THR A 64 2.75 -16.78 0.43
CA THR A 64 1.55 -17.22 1.17
C THR A 64 1.24 -16.35 2.40
N ALA A 65 2.21 -15.57 2.88
CA ALA A 65 2.00 -14.72 4.04
C ALA A 65 0.92 -13.65 3.80
N THR A 66 0.27 -13.25 4.89
CA THR A 66 -0.80 -12.24 4.95
C THR A 66 -0.46 -11.17 6.00
N ASP A 67 -1.14 -10.02 5.92
CA ASP A 67 -1.15 -8.98 6.95
C ASP A 67 0.25 -8.55 7.45
N GLU A 68 0.47 -8.53 8.77
CA GLU A 68 1.73 -8.10 9.38
C GLU A 68 2.92 -9.00 9.01
N HIS A 69 2.69 -10.29 8.74
CA HIS A 69 3.73 -11.20 8.35
C HIS A 69 4.23 -10.90 6.93
N LEU A 70 3.31 -10.63 6.01
CA LEU A 70 3.65 -10.17 4.66
C LEU A 70 4.37 -8.82 4.70
N ALA A 71 3.90 -7.89 5.55
CA ALA A 71 4.59 -6.62 5.77
C ALA A 71 6.01 -6.80 6.32
N GLY A 72 6.21 -7.76 7.23
CA GLY A 72 7.53 -8.15 7.74
C GLY A 72 8.46 -8.65 6.65
N TRP A 73 7.97 -9.53 5.76
CA TRP A 73 8.72 -9.98 4.58
C TRP A 73 9.07 -8.82 3.64
N GLY A 74 8.12 -7.91 3.38
CA GLY A 74 8.37 -6.72 2.55
C GLY A 74 9.43 -5.79 3.14
N ALA A 75 9.41 -5.58 4.46
CA ALA A 75 10.37 -4.74 5.16
C ALA A 75 11.82 -5.21 4.99
N MET A 76 12.06 -6.54 4.93
CA MET A 76 13.38 -7.11 4.66
C MET A 76 13.96 -6.68 3.30
N LYS A 77 13.09 -6.33 2.34
CA LYS A 77 13.45 -5.80 1.02
C LYS A 77 13.19 -4.31 0.87
N LYS A 78 12.93 -3.58 1.96
CA LYS A 78 12.59 -2.15 1.96
C LYS A 78 11.34 -1.82 1.11
N VAL A 79 10.43 -2.78 0.98
CA VAL A 79 9.15 -2.60 0.30
C VAL A 79 8.08 -2.42 1.35
N PHE A 80 7.53 -1.21 1.43
CA PHE A 80 6.44 -0.87 2.36
C PHE A 80 5.12 -0.71 1.61
N ARG A 81 4.02 -1.08 2.26
CA ARG A 81 2.67 -0.93 1.72
C ARG A 81 2.37 0.57 1.52
N LYS A 82 1.83 0.94 0.36
CA LYS A 82 1.53 2.36 0.10
C LYS A 82 0.32 2.78 0.95
N PRO A 83 0.41 3.90 1.68
CA PRO A 83 -0.74 4.41 2.43
C PRO A 83 -1.79 4.97 1.47
N ALA A 84 -3.00 5.21 2.00
CA ALA A 84 -4.00 5.98 1.27
C ALA A 84 -3.48 7.39 0.96
N ASN A 85 -3.90 7.92 -0.19
CA ASN A 85 -3.61 9.28 -0.62
C ASN A 85 -4.91 10.09 -0.65
N ALA A 86 -4.86 11.31 -0.12
CA ALA A 86 -5.99 12.22 -0.12
C ALA A 86 -6.21 12.82 -1.52
N ALA A 87 -7.47 12.90 -1.94
CA ALA A 87 -7.84 13.61 -3.16
C ALA A 87 -7.63 15.13 -3.00
N ILE A 88 -7.19 15.80 -4.05
CA ILE A 88 -6.91 17.23 -4.07
C ILE A 88 -7.72 17.89 -5.19
N CYS A 89 -8.21 19.09 -4.93
CA CYS A 89 -8.76 19.96 -5.96
C CYS A 89 -8.03 21.30 -5.91
N ASN A 90 -7.44 21.67 -7.05
CA ASN A 90 -6.65 22.89 -7.22
C ASN A 90 -7.50 24.15 -7.34
N ASP A 91 -8.78 23.97 -7.66
CA ASP A 91 -9.69 25.07 -7.92
C ASP A 91 -11.08 24.76 -7.38
N TYR A 92 -11.28 25.05 -6.10
CA TYR A 92 -12.57 25.05 -5.43
C TYR A 92 -13.05 26.48 -5.22
N GLN A 93 -14.20 26.82 -5.80
CA GLN A 93 -14.72 28.18 -5.78
C GLN A 93 -15.68 28.38 -4.59
N PHE A 94 -15.33 29.35 -3.76
CA PHE A 94 -16.22 29.98 -2.79
C PHE A 94 -16.87 31.23 -3.38
N THR A 95 -18.04 31.58 -2.85
CA THR A 95 -18.72 32.86 -3.13
C THR A 95 -19.05 33.57 -1.83
N GLY A 96 -19.13 34.90 -1.86
CA GLY A 96 -19.49 35.70 -0.70
C GLY A 96 -19.13 37.17 -0.82
N THR A 97 -19.02 37.83 0.32
CA THR A 97 -18.71 39.25 0.43
C THR A 97 -17.22 39.50 0.23
N GLU A 98 -16.89 40.53 -0.56
CA GLU A 98 -15.53 40.98 -0.81
C GLU A 98 -14.74 41.15 0.50
N SER A 99 -13.45 40.81 0.44
CA SER A 99 -12.47 40.97 1.52
C SER A 99 -12.62 40.06 2.74
N VAL A 100 -13.62 39.17 2.77
CA VAL A 100 -13.71 38.12 3.80
C VAL A 100 -12.59 37.09 3.58
N ILE A 101 -12.00 36.62 4.68
CA ILE A 101 -10.93 35.61 4.67
C ILE A 101 -11.51 34.28 5.12
N ILE A 102 -11.26 33.25 4.31
CA ILE A 102 -11.52 31.85 4.62
C ILE A 102 -10.18 31.28 5.11
N PRO A 103 -10.05 30.91 6.40
CA PRO A 103 -8.79 30.41 6.93
C PRO A 103 -8.46 29.02 6.39
N ALA A 104 -7.17 28.67 6.39
CA ALA A 104 -6.68 27.32 6.21
C ALA A 104 -7.28 26.38 7.26
N GLY A 105 -7.58 25.14 6.86
CA GLY A 105 -8.20 24.14 7.73
C GLY A 105 -9.73 24.28 7.86
N THR A 106 -10.37 25.16 7.10
CA THR A 106 -11.84 25.24 7.03
C THR A 106 -12.40 23.93 6.48
N ILE A 107 -13.34 23.32 7.20
CA ILE A 107 -13.91 22.00 6.86
C ILE A 107 -15.12 22.16 5.94
N LEU A 108 -15.17 21.31 4.92
CA LEU A 108 -16.21 21.22 3.90
C LEU A 108 -16.76 19.80 3.83
N ASN A 109 -18.08 19.65 3.81
CA ASN A 109 -18.78 18.38 3.75
C ASN A 109 -19.41 18.17 2.37
N ARG A 110 -19.15 17.03 1.76
CA ARG A 110 -19.89 16.54 0.58
C ARG A 110 -21.24 15.97 1.03
N GLY A 111 -22.20 15.89 0.11
CA GLY A 111 -23.57 15.45 0.40
C GLY A 111 -23.70 14.03 1.00
N ASP A 112 -22.68 13.19 0.89
CA ASP A 112 -22.59 11.86 1.49
C ASP A 112 -21.84 11.83 2.84
N GLY A 113 -21.40 12.99 3.33
CA GLY A 113 -20.66 13.14 4.58
C GLY A 113 -19.13 13.10 4.43
N TYR A 114 -18.58 12.89 3.22
CA TYR A 114 -17.13 12.90 3.02
C TYR A 114 -16.57 14.32 3.22
N GLN A 115 -15.53 14.46 4.04
CA GLN A 115 -15.00 15.77 4.44
C GLN A 115 -13.73 16.17 3.67
N TYR A 116 -13.59 17.47 3.47
CA TYR A 116 -12.44 18.12 2.85
C TYR A 116 -12.00 19.31 3.72
N LYS A 117 -10.78 19.80 3.53
CA LYS A 117 -10.29 21.01 4.17
C LYS A 117 -9.51 21.90 3.21
N THR A 118 -9.57 23.22 3.45
CA THR A 118 -8.71 24.20 2.76
C THR A 118 -7.25 24.07 3.21
N LEU A 119 -6.28 24.20 2.30
CA LEU A 119 -4.85 24.16 2.67
C LEU A 119 -4.27 25.51 3.06
N TYR A 120 -4.79 26.58 2.47
CA TYR A 120 -4.27 27.94 2.63
C TYR A 120 -5.40 28.91 2.92
N ASP A 121 -5.05 30.05 3.50
CA ASP A 121 -5.97 31.17 3.65
C ASP A 121 -6.33 31.71 2.27
N VAL A 122 -7.62 31.93 2.04
CA VAL A 122 -8.14 32.45 0.78
C VAL A 122 -9.01 33.67 1.06
N ARG A 123 -8.82 34.74 0.30
CA ARG A 123 -9.61 35.96 0.43
C ARG A 123 -10.57 36.10 -0.73
N ILE A 124 -11.83 36.41 -0.44
CA ILE A 124 -12.83 36.69 -1.47
C ILE A 124 -12.46 37.97 -2.22
N ALA A 125 -12.35 37.85 -3.54
CA ALA A 125 -12.03 38.95 -4.44
C ALA A 125 -13.22 39.89 -4.65
N GLN A 126 -12.99 40.98 -5.37
CA GLN A 126 -14.00 42.01 -5.63
C GLN A 126 -15.18 41.50 -6.47
N ASP A 127 -14.98 40.44 -7.26
CA ASP A 127 -16.03 39.78 -8.03
C ASP A 127 -16.94 38.87 -7.18
N GLY A 128 -16.70 38.81 -5.87
CA GLY A 128 -17.45 37.98 -4.93
C GLY A 128 -17.06 36.51 -4.95
N THR A 129 -15.96 36.14 -5.61
CA THR A 129 -15.49 34.75 -5.70
C THR A 129 -14.09 34.58 -5.11
N ALA A 130 -13.75 33.34 -4.74
CA ALA A 130 -12.42 32.98 -4.28
C ALA A 130 -12.09 31.54 -4.65
N ASN A 131 -10.89 31.29 -5.16
CA ASN A 131 -10.43 29.97 -5.57
C ASN A 131 -9.50 29.41 -4.50
N ALA A 132 -9.84 28.23 -3.98
CA ALA A 132 -9.12 27.56 -2.91
C ALA A 132 -8.57 26.21 -3.37
N LEU A 133 -7.40 25.87 -2.83
CA LEU A 133 -6.87 24.52 -2.85
C LEU A 133 -7.47 23.74 -1.67
N ILE A 134 -8.15 22.63 -1.96
CA ILE A 134 -8.72 21.75 -0.95
C ILE A 134 -8.11 20.36 -1.03
N THR A 135 -8.04 19.68 0.12
CA THR A 135 -7.63 18.28 0.22
C THR A 135 -8.66 17.49 1.02
N ALA A 136 -8.89 16.25 0.63
CA ALA A 136 -9.74 15.30 1.34
C ALA A 136 -9.18 15.04 2.74
N ILE A 137 -10.07 14.91 3.72
CA ILE A 137 -9.73 14.38 5.03
C ILE A 137 -9.91 12.87 4.93
N LEU A 138 -8.82 12.12 5.10
CA LEU A 138 -8.88 10.66 5.09
C LEU A 138 -9.61 10.18 6.36
N PRO A 139 -10.56 9.24 6.24
CA PRO A 139 -11.18 8.57 7.39
C PRO A 139 -10.15 7.88 8.27
N ASP A 140 -10.54 7.64 9.53
CA ASP A 140 -9.74 6.78 10.41
C ASP A 140 -9.79 5.33 9.91
N ILE A 141 -8.67 4.61 10.04
CA ILE A 141 -8.54 3.21 9.61
C ILE A 141 -9.49 2.27 10.37
N SER A 142 -9.94 2.68 11.56
CA SER A 142 -10.94 1.96 12.35
C SER A 142 -12.36 2.06 11.79
N ASP A 143 -12.67 3.16 11.07
CA ASP A 143 -13.95 3.36 10.39
C ASP A 143 -13.94 2.80 8.97
N ASP A 144 -12.81 2.94 8.26
CA ASP A 144 -12.60 2.42 6.90
C ASP A 144 -11.21 1.80 6.75
N ALA A 145 -11.16 0.46 6.71
CA ALA A 145 -9.92 -0.31 6.57
C ALA A 145 -9.18 -0.06 5.23
N THR A 146 -9.84 0.51 4.22
CA THR A 146 -9.20 0.92 2.96
C THR A 146 -8.50 2.28 3.08
N GLY A 147 -8.79 3.05 4.11
CA GLY A 147 -8.35 4.44 4.28
C GLY A 147 -9.17 5.46 3.48
N GLY A 148 -10.18 5.03 2.70
CA GLY A 148 -11.19 5.87 2.06
C GLY A 148 -10.71 6.87 1.01
N GLY A 149 -9.42 6.85 0.64
CA GLY A 149 -8.83 7.86 -0.23
C GLY A 149 -9.47 7.93 -1.61
N SER A 150 -9.85 6.78 -2.19
CA SER A 150 -10.52 6.72 -3.50
C SER A 150 -11.93 7.32 -3.46
N ALA A 151 -12.65 7.15 -2.35
CA ALA A 151 -13.97 7.71 -2.13
C ALA A 151 -13.96 9.24 -2.06
N GLY A 152 -12.81 9.85 -1.70
CA GLY A 152 -12.60 11.29 -1.72
C GLY A 152 -12.57 11.91 -3.13
N ASN A 153 -12.48 11.13 -4.20
CA ASN A 153 -12.55 11.66 -5.57
C ASN A 153 -13.98 12.12 -5.92
N ALA A 154 -14.09 13.18 -6.70
CA ALA A 154 -15.37 13.72 -7.16
C ALA A 154 -15.23 14.49 -8.48
N ASP A 155 -16.29 14.51 -9.27
CA ASP A 155 -16.31 15.23 -10.55
C ASP A 155 -16.27 16.76 -10.36
N ALA A 156 -15.87 17.47 -11.41
CA ALA A 156 -16.02 18.91 -11.47
C ALA A 156 -17.51 19.29 -11.34
N GLY A 157 -17.78 20.40 -10.65
CA GLY A 157 -19.13 20.84 -10.31
C GLY A 157 -19.67 20.27 -8.99
N THR A 158 -18.94 19.36 -8.32
CA THR A 158 -19.35 18.84 -7.01
C THR A 158 -19.47 19.99 -6.01
N VAL A 159 -20.64 20.08 -5.38
CA VAL A 159 -20.94 21.07 -4.35
C VAL A 159 -20.50 20.55 -2.98
N LEU A 160 -19.76 21.37 -2.23
CA LEU A 160 -19.44 21.09 -0.83
C LEU A 160 -20.04 22.18 0.06
N THR A 161 -20.39 21.80 1.28
CA THR A 161 -21.07 22.65 2.26
C THR A 161 -20.13 22.93 3.43
N LEU A 162 -20.02 24.18 3.87
CA LEU A 162 -19.25 24.54 5.06
C LEU A 162 -19.79 23.82 6.30
N ASP A 163 -18.90 23.16 7.04
CA ASP A 163 -19.26 22.51 8.31
C ASP A 163 -19.58 23.55 9.40
N GLN A 164 -18.80 24.64 9.42
CA GLN A 164 -19.05 25.82 10.22
C GLN A 164 -19.19 27.04 9.30
N SER A 165 -20.33 27.72 9.40
CA SER A 165 -20.59 28.92 8.60
C SER A 165 -19.61 30.05 8.93
N ILE A 166 -19.04 30.66 7.91
CA ILE A 166 -18.19 31.85 8.04
C ILE A 166 -19.03 33.07 7.65
N ALA A 167 -19.06 34.09 8.51
CA ALA A 167 -19.84 35.29 8.25
C ALA A 167 -19.38 35.98 6.96
N GLY A 168 -20.31 36.19 6.03
CA GLY A 168 -20.02 36.81 4.72
C GLY A 168 -19.46 35.84 3.68
N VAL A 169 -19.46 34.52 3.92
CA VAL A 169 -19.19 33.48 2.92
C VAL A 169 -20.45 32.66 2.72
N ASP A 170 -20.80 32.35 1.47
CA ASP A 170 -21.91 31.46 1.19
C ASP A 170 -21.59 30.06 1.72
N VAL A 171 -22.61 29.40 2.28
CA VAL A 171 -22.46 28.09 2.93
C VAL A 171 -22.07 27.00 1.93
N GLN A 172 -22.39 27.17 0.65
CA GLN A 172 -22.07 26.22 -0.41
C GLN A 172 -21.06 26.82 -1.38
N GLY A 173 -20.08 26.00 -1.78
CA GLY A 173 -19.18 26.29 -2.90
C GLY A 173 -19.17 25.12 -3.88
N LYS A 174 -18.37 25.23 -4.95
CA LYS A 174 -18.28 24.18 -5.96
C LYS A 174 -16.84 23.93 -6.40
N ALA A 175 -16.52 22.67 -6.66
CA ALA A 175 -15.26 22.31 -7.29
C ALA A 175 -15.31 22.74 -8.77
N VAL A 176 -14.46 23.68 -9.20
CA VAL A 176 -14.36 24.10 -10.61
C VAL A 176 -13.58 23.06 -11.41
N THR A 177 -12.55 22.50 -10.79
CA THR A 177 -11.80 21.34 -11.30
C THR A 177 -12.23 20.07 -10.56
N PRO A 178 -12.10 18.88 -11.17
CA PRO A 178 -12.44 17.65 -10.48
C PRO A 178 -11.51 17.43 -9.29
N ILE A 179 -12.04 16.82 -8.23
CA ILE A 179 -11.27 16.41 -7.06
C ILE A 179 -10.67 15.04 -7.36
N ILE A 180 -9.35 14.96 -7.52
CA ILE A 180 -8.66 13.78 -8.05
C ILE A 180 -7.40 13.42 -7.25
N GLY A 181 -6.83 12.26 -7.55
CA GLY A 181 -5.60 11.78 -6.92
C GLY A 181 -5.84 11.01 -5.61
N GLY A 182 -7.10 10.90 -5.18
CA GLY A 182 -7.49 10.05 -4.06
C GLY A 182 -7.28 8.58 -4.39
N ALA A 183 -6.60 7.87 -3.50
CA ALA A 183 -6.33 6.43 -3.65
C ALA A 183 -6.37 5.74 -2.29
N ASP A 184 -6.90 4.52 -2.25
CA ASP A 184 -6.94 3.72 -1.03
C ASP A 184 -5.56 3.18 -0.69
N ILE A 185 -5.45 2.62 0.51
CA ILE A 185 -4.31 1.79 0.91
C ILE A 185 -4.17 0.68 -0.13
N GLU A 186 -2.93 0.48 -0.58
CA GLU A 186 -2.61 -0.54 -1.59
C GLU A 186 -3.16 -1.91 -1.21
N ASN A 187 -3.78 -2.62 -2.14
CA ASN A 187 -4.30 -3.96 -1.88
C ASN A 187 -3.17 -4.95 -1.55
N GLU A 188 -3.46 -5.97 -0.75
CA GLU A 188 -2.48 -6.95 -0.31
C GLU A 188 -1.86 -7.73 -1.49
N ASP A 189 -2.64 -8.05 -2.53
CA ASP A 189 -2.15 -8.76 -3.71
C ASP A 189 -1.14 -7.94 -4.54
N ASP A 190 -1.40 -6.65 -4.70
CA ASP A 190 -0.47 -5.72 -5.37
C ASP A 190 0.81 -5.55 -4.54
N PHE A 191 0.65 -5.43 -3.22
CA PHE A 191 1.77 -5.37 -2.29
C PHE A 191 2.63 -6.63 -2.34
N ARG A 192 2.01 -7.83 -2.29
CA ARG A 192 2.67 -9.12 -2.45
C ARG A 192 3.42 -9.20 -3.77
N SER A 193 2.81 -8.76 -4.86
CA SER A 193 3.45 -8.76 -6.18
C SER A 193 4.72 -7.92 -6.20
N ARG A 194 4.71 -6.73 -5.59
CA ARG A 194 5.92 -5.88 -5.46
C ARG A 194 6.98 -6.52 -4.56
N ILE A 195 6.58 -7.18 -3.48
CA ILE A 195 7.50 -7.91 -2.59
C ILE A 195 8.18 -9.03 -3.37
N LEU A 196 7.42 -9.89 -4.04
CA LEU A 196 7.96 -11.01 -4.82
C LEU A 196 8.88 -10.52 -5.93
N LEU A 197 8.53 -9.43 -6.62
CA LEU A 197 9.41 -8.79 -7.59
C LEU A 197 10.72 -8.31 -6.96
N ALA A 198 10.69 -7.73 -5.76
CA ALA A 198 11.89 -7.31 -5.04
C ALA A 198 12.75 -8.49 -4.54
N TYR A 199 12.14 -9.65 -4.26
CA TYR A 199 12.87 -10.89 -3.96
C TYR A 199 13.48 -11.52 -5.21
N GLN A 200 12.80 -11.43 -6.35
CA GLN A 200 13.31 -11.87 -7.66
C GLN A 200 14.37 -10.94 -8.22
N GLY A 201 14.30 -9.64 -7.89
CA GLY A 201 15.27 -8.62 -8.21
C GLY A 201 16.59 -8.90 -7.52
N LEU A 202 17.47 -9.62 -8.23
CA LEU A 202 18.85 -9.80 -7.83
C LEU A 202 19.61 -8.51 -8.11
N LEU A 203 20.04 -7.81 -7.05
CA LEU A 203 21.10 -6.81 -7.18
C LEU A 203 22.43 -7.57 -7.39
N SER A 204 22.65 -8.08 -8.59
CA SER A 204 23.80 -8.91 -8.94
C SER A 204 24.95 -8.08 -9.51
N GLY A 205 25.31 -6.95 -8.89
CA GLY A 205 26.54 -6.20 -9.12
C GLY A 205 27.01 -6.13 -10.59
N GLY A 206 26.09 -6.03 -11.55
CA GLY A 206 26.38 -6.30 -12.96
C GLY A 206 25.25 -6.94 -13.77
N SER A 207 24.02 -7.01 -13.25
CA SER A 207 22.83 -7.35 -14.05
C SER A 207 22.35 -6.12 -14.86
N ASP A 208 21.54 -6.35 -15.90
CA ASP A 208 20.98 -5.22 -16.66
C ASP A 208 20.15 -4.29 -15.76
N ASP A 209 19.47 -4.82 -14.74
CA ASP A 209 18.65 -4.01 -13.85
C ASP A 209 19.49 -3.20 -12.86
N ASP A 210 20.66 -3.70 -12.43
CA ASP A 210 21.63 -2.92 -11.65
C ASP A 210 22.09 -1.69 -12.42
N TYR A 211 22.52 -1.88 -13.68
CA TYR A 211 23.00 -0.78 -14.50
C TYR A 211 21.90 0.24 -14.78
N LYS A 212 20.65 -0.20 -14.98
CA LYS A 212 19.52 0.73 -15.12
C LYS A 212 19.29 1.53 -13.85
N LEU A 213 19.28 0.87 -12.69
CA LEU A 213 19.05 1.51 -11.40
C LEU A 213 20.17 2.51 -11.08
N TRP A 214 21.43 2.15 -11.30
CA TRP A 214 22.57 3.05 -11.12
C TRP A 214 22.51 4.25 -12.06
N ALA A 215 22.23 4.04 -13.35
CA ALA A 215 22.11 5.13 -14.31
C ALA A 215 20.95 6.08 -13.97
N LEU A 216 19.77 5.56 -13.57
CA LEU A 216 18.61 6.36 -13.19
C LEU A 216 18.80 7.09 -11.85
N SER A 217 19.76 6.68 -11.02
CA SER A 217 20.07 7.37 -9.78
C SER A 217 20.78 8.73 -10.00
N VAL A 218 21.35 8.95 -11.19
CA VAL A 218 21.99 10.22 -11.55
C VAL A 218 20.93 11.28 -11.91
N PRO A 219 20.87 12.43 -11.20
CA PRO A 219 19.90 13.48 -11.51
C PRO A 219 20.00 13.96 -12.95
N GLY A 220 18.86 14.02 -13.64
CA GLY A 220 18.76 14.42 -15.04
C GLY A 220 18.70 13.25 -16.03
N VAL A 221 19.07 12.03 -15.62
CA VAL A 221 18.85 10.81 -16.43
C VAL A 221 17.39 10.37 -16.28
N THR A 222 16.72 10.15 -17.41
CA THR A 222 15.27 9.90 -17.49
C THR A 222 14.94 8.53 -18.08
N ARG A 223 15.77 8.02 -19.00
CA ARG A 223 15.62 6.69 -19.60
C ARG A 223 16.99 6.06 -19.80
N VAL A 224 17.02 4.73 -19.78
CA VAL A 224 18.24 3.94 -19.88
C VAL A 224 18.01 2.63 -20.64
N TRP A 225 18.97 2.24 -21.47
CA TRP A 225 19.03 0.97 -22.16
C TRP A 225 20.38 0.31 -21.96
N ILE A 226 20.38 -0.98 -21.65
CA ILE A 226 21.59 -1.75 -21.39
C ILE A 226 21.86 -2.68 -22.55
N ARG A 227 23.09 -2.64 -23.07
CA ARG A 227 23.56 -3.55 -24.11
C ARG A 227 24.75 -4.34 -23.59
N ARG A 228 24.54 -5.63 -23.37
CA ARG A 228 25.62 -6.56 -23.02
C ARG A 228 26.61 -6.66 -24.18
N ARG A 229 27.91 -6.73 -23.86
CA ARG A 229 29.02 -6.93 -24.81
C ARG A 229 29.09 -5.86 -25.91
N ALA A 230 28.77 -4.60 -25.59
CA ALA A 230 28.77 -3.50 -26.55
C ALA A 230 30.12 -3.33 -27.27
N MET A 231 31.23 -3.66 -26.61
CA MET A 231 32.59 -3.66 -27.16
C MET A 231 33.29 -5.03 -27.01
N GLY A 232 32.53 -6.13 -27.01
CA GLY A 232 33.06 -7.49 -26.85
C GLY A 232 32.85 -8.11 -25.46
N ALA A 233 33.35 -9.33 -25.25
CA ALA A 233 33.18 -10.05 -23.98
C ALA A 233 33.77 -9.25 -22.80
N GLY A 234 33.04 -9.19 -21.68
CA GLY A 234 33.45 -8.42 -20.50
C GLY A 234 33.06 -6.94 -20.50
N THR A 235 32.38 -6.46 -21.55
CA THR A 235 31.95 -5.04 -21.64
C THR A 235 30.44 -4.90 -21.48
N VAL A 236 29.99 -3.76 -20.93
CA VAL A 236 28.58 -3.37 -20.84
C VAL A 236 28.44 -1.96 -21.37
N GLY A 237 27.59 -1.79 -22.38
CA GLY A 237 27.21 -0.47 -22.89
C GLY A 237 25.94 0.02 -22.21
N ILE A 238 25.97 1.25 -21.69
CA ILE A 238 24.83 1.92 -21.05
C ILE A 238 24.48 3.13 -21.90
N TYR A 239 23.27 3.16 -22.45
CA TYR A 239 22.75 4.29 -23.22
C TYR A 239 21.72 5.02 -22.37
N ILE A 240 21.81 6.35 -22.30
CA ILE A 240 20.93 7.18 -21.47
C ILE A 240 20.28 8.31 -22.26
N MET A 241 19.11 8.78 -21.78
CA MET A 241 18.45 10.01 -22.22
C MET A 241 18.16 10.90 -21.02
N CYS A 242 18.18 12.20 -21.25
CA CYS A 242 17.95 13.27 -20.29
C CYS A 242 16.83 14.20 -20.80
N ASP A 243 15.60 13.69 -20.91
CA ASP A 243 14.48 14.33 -21.62
C ASP A 243 14.16 15.75 -21.13
N ASN A 244 14.43 16.05 -19.85
CA ASN A 244 14.13 17.34 -19.22
C ASN A 244 15.27 18.38 -19.32
N ASN A 245 16.25 18.17 -20.20
CA ASN A 245 17.41 19.06 -20.31
C ASN A 245 17.30 20.18 -21.36
N GLY A 246 16.17 20.28 -22.07
CA GLY A 246 15.95 21.29 -23.12
C GLY A 246 16.82 21.12 -24.37
N LYS A 247 17.47 19.97 -24.56
CA LYS A 247 18.35 19.64 -25.70
C LYS A 247 17.89 18.37 -26.45
N GLY A 248 16.58 18.18 -26.53
CA GLY A 248 15.97 17.04 -27.25
C GLY A 248 16.21 15.69 -26.59
N GLY A 249 16.55 15.68 -25.30
CA GLY A 249 16.78 14.46 -24.51
C GLY A 249 18.19 13.89 -24.61
N PHE A 250 19.06 14.42 -25.47
CA PHE A 250 20.44 13.94 -25.55
C PHE A 250 21.30 14.46 -24.40
N PRO A 251 22.14 13.62 -23.75
CA PRO A 251 23.09 14.07 -22.75
C PRO A 251 23.98 15.20 -23.26
N THR A 252 24.21 16.22 -22.44
CA THR A 252 25.07 17.36 -22.76
C THR A 252 26.41 17.23 -22.06
N GLY A 253 27.50 17.12 -22.82
CA GLY A 253 28.86 17.02 -22.29
C GLY A 253 29.89 16.99 -23.40
N THR A 254 31.17 16.98 -23.02
CA THR A 254 32.29 16.74 -23.93
C THR A 254 32.69 15.27 -23.80
N ASP A 255 32.97 14.59 -24.92
CA ASP A 255 33.49 13.22 -24.89
C ASP A 255 34.79 13.17 -24.07
N GLY A 256 34.85 12.28 -23.08
CA GLY A 256 36.00 12.17 -22.19
C GLY A 256 35.80 11.11 -21.11
N PHE A 257 36.88 10.76 -20.43
CA PHE A 257 36.84 9.89 -19.26
C PHE A 257 36.18 10.63 -18.08
N SER A 258 35.64 9.87 -17.13
CA SER A 258 35.17 10.44 -15.87
C SER A 258 36.30 11.27 -15.25
N SER A 259 36.02 12.50 -14.83
CA SER A 259 37.00 13.36 -14.13
C SER A 259 37.47 12.77 -12.79
N LEU A 260 36.84 11.69 -12.33
CA LEU A 260 37.17 10.94 -11.14
C LEU A 260 38.04 9.69 -11.42
N GLU A 261 38.26 9.32 -12.69
CA GLU A 261 39.14 8.22 -13.05
C GLU A 261 40.52 8.73 -13.51
N ASN A 262 41.57 8.44 -12.74
CA ASN A 262 42.95 8.61 -13.18
C ASN A 262 43.35 7.39 -14.02
N TYR A 263 43.13 7.47 -15.33
CA TYR A 263 43.87 6.63 -16.27
C TYR A 263 45.19 7.34 -16.59
N GLY A 264 46.29 6.74 -16.15
CA GLY A 264 47.65 7.19 -16.46
C GLY A 264 47.98 7.09 -17.94
#